data_AF-A0A378RMF1-F1
#
_entry.id   AF-A0A378RMF1-F1
#
_cell.length_a   1.000
_cell.length_b   1.000
_cell.length_c   1.000
_cell.angle_alpha   90.00
_cell.angle_beta   90.00
_cell.angle_gamma   90.00
#
_symmetry.space_group_name_H-M   'P 1'
#
loop_
_entity.id
_entity.type
_entity.pdbx_description
1 polymer ?
#
loop_
_entity_poly.entity_id
_entity_poly.type
_entity_poly.pdbx_seq_one_letter_code
_entity_poly.pdbx_strand_id
1 'polypeptide(L)'
;MKNQTLTSFTLEQFALYHYSNGDVTRVPKTPEETNNGMIRLDKTTTELELVYTDEDEKVFNFAVKDLLGGNNDDIPAITDLKVNQTNTGLVYTNEKGIDVLVDLVELIKKNETVTTMTIDEHDNLIFVNERQARQQVNIRNVVKEPWHKAEDNTEATALSDNIFTNGWVGVGLTPQQVKEAIHHLKPDEKLRINGSIYARNSYYADYVFDTYFSNEVSNLKEDYRFKDLTTVESFIKANHHLPGITPITALEQSTEEGYLINVSELSIQLLEKVEELYLHTIEQQKIIESQQEALDKLQKQFTQFEQEMKDKKEN
;
A
#
# COMPACT_ATOMS: atom_id res chain seq x y z
N MET A 1 -1.12 13.30 14.22
CA MET A 1 -1.07 13.70 15.64
C MET A 1 -0.85 15.19 15.69
N LYS A 2 -1.64 15.92 16.51
CA LYS A 2 -1.58 17.38 16.64
C LYS A 2 -0.30 17.77 17.40
N ASN A 3 0.81 17.96 16.68
CA ASN A 3 1.98 18.63 17.25
C ASN A 3 1.78 20.14 17.05
N GLN A 4 0.81 20.68 17.78
CA GLN A 4 0.73 22.12 18.02
C GLN A 4 1.21 22.31 19.46
N THR A 5 2.07 23.28 19.70
CA THR A 5 2.28 23.81 21.05
C THR A 5 0.95 24.44 21.47
N LEU A 6 0.13 23.71 22.21
CA LEU A 6 -1.14 24.20 22.79
C LEU A 6 -0.89 25.09 24.02
N THR A 7 0.23 25.81 24.02
CA THR A 7 0.58 26.76 25.08
C THR A 7 -0.47 27.87 25.14
N SER A 8 -0.93 28.21 26.34
CA SER A 8 -1.88 29.30 26.53
C SER A 8 -1.45 30.23 27.64
N PHE A 9 -1.82 31.51 27.50
CA PHE A 9 -1.49 32.56 28.45
C PHE A 9 -2.75 33.33 28.80
N THR A 10 -3.01 33.45 30.10
CA THR A 10 -4.11 34.24 30.66
C THR A 10 -3.59 35.17 31.74
N LEU A 11 -4.24 36.32 31.90
CA LEU A 11 -3.95 37.23 33.00
C LEU A 11 -5.02 37.06 34.08
N GLU A 12 -4.60 36.73 35.28
CA GLU A 12 -5.50 36.52 36.42
C GLU A 12 -5.15 37.46 37.58
N GLN A 13 -6.08 37.60 38.52
CA GLN A 13 -5.90 38.36 39.75
C GLN A 13 -5.88 37.40 40.92
N PHE A 14 -4.90 37.56 41.80
CA PHE A 14 -4.83 36.80 43.05
C PHE A 14 -4.88 37.73 44.26
N ALA A 15 -5.43 37.20 45.35
CA ALA A 15 -5.52 37.91 46.61
C ALA A 15 -4.19 37.81 47.39
N LEU A 16 -3.78 38.92 47.98
CA LEU A 16 -2.70 39.01 48.95
C LEU A 16 -3.27 39.47 50.28
N TYR A 17 -2.98 38.68 51.30
CA TYR A 17 -3.43 38.88 52.66
C TYR A 17 -2.29 39.52 53.45
N HIS A 18 -2.47 40.78 53.85
CA HIS A 18 -1.51 41.55 54.62
C HIS A 18 -1.85 41.41 56.09
N TYR A 19 -0.87 41.05 56.91
CA TYR A 19 -1.05 40.86 58.34
C TYR A 19 -0.34 41.94 59.15
N SER A 20 -0.88 42.24 60.33
CA SER A 20 -0.36 43.21 61.32
C SER A 20 1.10 43.05 61.72
N ASN A 21 1.71 41.90 61.46
CA ASN A 21 3.14 41.66 61.69
C ASN A 21 4.02 42.02 60.47
N GLY A 22 3.44 42.54 59.40
CA GLY A 22 4.11 42.86 58.14
C GLY A 22 4.21 41.70 57.15
N ASP A 23 3.74 40.50 57.52
CA ASP A 23 3.74 39.37 56.59
C ASP A 23 2.66 39.55 55.52
N VAL A 24 3.00 39.13 54.29
CA VAL A 24 2.07 39.11 53.16
C VAL A 24 2.06 37.71 52.56
N THR A 25 0.89 37.09 52.47
CA THR A 25 0.74 35.72 51.95
C THR A 25 -0.31 35.65 50.84
N ARG A 26 -0.13 34.70 49.91
CA ARG A 26 -1.08 34.44 48.80
C ARG A 26 -2.29 33.60 49.24
N VAL A 27 -2.15 32.89 50.35
CA VAL A 27 -3.19 32.07 50.98
C VAL A 27 -3.44 32.62 52.37
N PRO A 28 -4.69 32.74 52.83
CA PRO A 28 -4.96 33.23 54.16
C PRO A 28 -4.38 32.25 55.20
N LYS A 29 -3.60 32.79 56.15
CA LYS A 29 -3.07 32.06 57.29
C LYS A 29 -4.19 31.41 58.10
N THR A 30 -3.95 30.17 58.51
CA THR A 30 -4.85 29.40 59.36
C THR A 30 -4.90 29.95 60.80
N PRO A 31 -5.90 29.57 61.61
CA PRO A 31 -6.01 30.00 63.00
C PRO A 31 -4.77 29.65 63.85
N GLU A 32 -4.06 28.57 63.52
CA GLU A 32 -2.82 28.16 64.19
C GLU A 32 -1.66 29.10 63.82
N GLU A 33 -1.53 29.47 62.54
CA GLU A 33 -0.48 30.37 62.03
C GLU A 33 -0.68 31.84 62.43
N THR A 34 -1.90 32.22 62.82
CA THR A 34 -2.22 33.56 63.34
C THR A 34 -2.00 33.69 64.85
N ASN A 35 -1.37 32.69 65.48
CA ASN A 35 -1.07 32.62 66.92
C ASN A 35 -2.29 32.94 67.79
N ASN A 36 -3.43 32.29 67.54
CA ASN A 36 -4.68 32.49 68.29
C ASN A 36 -5.08 33.97 68.44
N GLY A 37 -4.92 34.76 67.36
CA GLY A 37 -5.41 36.14 67.29
C GLY A 37 -4.41 37.24 67.64
N MET A 38 -3.14 36.91 67.88
CA MET A 38 -2.06 37.92 67.99
C MET A 38 -1.68 38.53 66.64
N ILE A 39 -1.75 37.76 65.55
CA ILE A 39 -1.53 38.25 64.18
C ILE A 39 -2.89 38.44 63.52
N ARG A 40 -3.28 39.69 63.29
CA ARG A 40 -4.54 40.06 62.63
C ARG A 40 -4.33 40.31 61.14
N LEU A 41 -5.33 39.96 60.32
CA LEU A 41 -5.41 40.36 58.92
C LEU A 41 -5.75 41.85 58.87
N ASP A 42 -4.87 42.65 58.27
CA ASP A 42 -5.01 44.10 58.17
C ASP A 42 -5.81 44.50 56.94
N LYS A 43 -5.40 44.00 55.77
CA LYS A 43 -6.05 44.30 54.49
C LYS A 43 -5.82 43.16 53.51
N THR A 44 -6.75 43.05 52.55
CA THR A 44 -6.57 42.21 51.38
C THR A 44 -6.38 43.11 50.17
N THR A 45 -5.29 42.94 49.44
CA THR A 45 -5.07 43.58 48.15
C THR A 45 -5.15 42.55 47.04
N THR A 46 -5.45 42.97 45.82
CA THR A 46 -5.33 42.11 44.64
C THR A 46 -4.10 42.50 43.85
N GLU A 47 -3.34 41.50 43.41
CA GLU A 47 -2.22 41.67 42.48
C GLU A 47 -2.43 40.79 41.25
N LEU A 48 -1.69 41.11 40.19
CA LEU A 48 -1.80 40.44 38.90
C LEU A 48 -0.80 39.31 38.80
N GLU A 49 -1.26 38.20 38.24
CA GLU A 49 -0.41 37.11 37.79
C GLU A 49 -0.62 36.80 36.31
N LEU A 50 0.49 36.52 35.64
CA LEU A 50 0.48 35.86 34.34
C LEU A 50 0.43 34.36 34.58
N VAL A 51 -0.63 33.73 34.08
CA VAL A 51 -0.85 32.30 34.11
C VAL A 51 -0.44 31.73 32.76
N TYR A 52 0.58 30.88 32.76
CA TYR A 52 1.09 30.16 31.61
C TYR A 52 0.71 28.68 31.75
N THR A 53 0.06 28.11 30.74
CA THR A 53 -0.17 26.66 30.65
C THR A 53 0.64 26.09 29.50
N ASP A 54 1.49 25.10 29.79
CA ASP A 54 2.33 24.45 28.79
C ASP A 54 1.60 23.34 28.01
N GLU A 55 2.29 22.72 27.06
CA GLU A 55 1.78 21.64 26.20
C GLU A 55 1.39 20.34 26.94
N ASP A 56 1.86 20.16 28.18
CA ASP A 56 1.53 19.03 29.05
C ASP A 56 0.40 19.40 30.05
N GLU A 57 -0.31 20.50 29.81
CA GLU A 57 -1.37 21.07 30.66
C GLU A 57 -0.88 21.54 32.05
N LYS A 58 0.43 21.76 32.22
CA LYS A 58 1.00 22.22 33.49
C LYS A 58 0.92 23.75 33.58
N VAL A 59 0.40 24.22 34.71
CA VAL A 59 0.17 25.65 34.98
C VAL A 59 1.32 26.26 35.77
N PHE A 60 1.78 27.44 35.33
CA PHE A 60 2.80 28.26 35.96
C PHE A 60 2.27 29.67 36.19
N ASN A 61 2.51 30.21 37.38
CA ASN A 61 1.97 31.49 37.81
C ASN A 61 3.10 32.46 38.13
N PHE A 62 3.11 33.63 37.47
CA PHE A 62 4.13 34.65 37.65
C PHE A 62 3.52 35.98 38.07
N ALA A 63 3.92 36.52 39.23
CA ALA A 63 3.43 37.84 39.64
C ALA A 63 3.99 38.91 38.69
N VAL A 64 3.11 39.76 38.15
CA VAL A 64 3.48 40.75 37.14
C VAL A 64 4.49 41.77 37.68
N LYS A 65 4.43 42.09 38.99
CA LYS A 65 5.41 42.97 39.63
C LYS A 65 6.84 42.43 39.60
N ASP A 66 7.00 41.11 39.63
CA ASP A 66 8.32 40.47 39.63
C ASP A 66 8.91 40.48 38.21
N LEU A 67 8.06 40.35 37.19
CA LEU A 67 8.43 40.45 35.78
C LEU A 67 8.86 41.88 35.38
N LEU A 68 8.31 42.89 36.06
CA LEU A 68 8.61 44.30 35.82
C LEU A 68 9.74 44.85 36.70
N GLY A 69 10.36 43.99 37.51
CA GLY A 69 11.50 44.37 38.34
C GLY A 69 11.13 45.33 39.46
N GLY A 70 9.99 45.13 40.15
CA GLY A 70 9.48 46.02 41.22
C GLY A 70 10.40 46.31 42.42
N ASN A 71 11.60 45.72 42.46
CA ASN A 71 12.67 46.02 43.42
C ASN A 71 13.86 46.78 42.79
N ASN A 72 13.73 47.27 41.56
CA ASN A 72 14.81 47.94 40.85
C ASN A 72 14.64 49.47 40.97
N ASP A 73 15.45 50.08 41.84
CA ASP A 73 15.44 51.53 42.12
C ASP A 73 15.78 52.40 40.88
N ASP A 74 16.24 51.78 39.78
CA ASP A 74 16.66 52.43 38.54
C ASP A 74 15.55 52.60 37.47
N ILE A 75 14.28 52.29 37.77
CA ILE A 75 13.15 52.49 36.83
C ILE A 75 12.28 53.69 37.27
N PRO A 76 12.57 54.94 36.86
CA PRO A 76 12.01 56.13 37.50
C PRO A 76 10.74 56.68 36.81
N ALA A 77 10.02 55.90 36.00
CA ALA A 77 9.01 56.47 35.09
C ALA A 77 7.74 55.62 34.85
N ILE A 78 7.26 54.89 35.86
CA ILE A 78 5.91 54.30 35.80
C ILE A 78 5.09 54.91 36.94
N THR A 79 4.29 55.92 36.64
CA THR A 79 3.45 56.63 37.62
C THR A 79 2.14 55.91 37.95
N ASP A 80 1.65 55.04 37.06
CA ASP A 80 0.49 54.17 37.30
C ASP A 80 0.52 53.00 36.30
N LEU A 81 0.27 51.78 36.77
CA LEU A 81 0.19 50.58 35.96
C LEU A 81 -1.13 49.87 36.29
N LYS A 82 -2.02 49.80 35.31
CA LYS A 82 -3.35 49.20 35.43
C LYS A 82 -3.53 48.10 34.40
N VAL A 83 -4.39 47.12 34.69
CA VAL A 83 -4.82 46.18 33.66
C VAL A 83 -5.81 46.88 32.74
N ASN A 84 -5.80 46.52 31.45
CA ASN A 84 -6.92 46.86 30.61
C ASN A 84 -8.21 46.18 31.10
N GLN A 85 -9.36 46.71 30.67
CA GLN A 85 -10.67 46.22 31.13
C GLN A 85 -10.97 44.77 30.72
N THR A 86 -10.17 44.20 29.81
CA THR A 86 -10.34 42.85 29.26
C THR A 86 -9.35 41.82 29.81
N ASN A 87 -8.47 42.20 30.76
CA ASN A 87 -7.40 41.34 31.28
C ASN A 87 -6.50 40.71 30.19
N THR A 88 -6.28 41.41 29.07
CA THR A 88 -5.41 40.92 27.96
C THR A 88 -4.04 41.60 27.92
N GLY A 89 -3.85 42.70 28.69
CA GLY A 89 -2.62 43.48 28.62
C GLY A 89 -2.44 44.49 29.75
N LEU A 90 -1.26 45.10 29.77
CA LEU A 90 -0.87 46.14 30.72
C LEU A 90 -1.12 47.52 30.13
N VAL A 91 -1.76 48.40 30.88
CA VAL A 91 -1.90 49.82 30.55
C VAL A 91 -1.00 50.61 31.48
N TYR A 92 -0.02 51.31 30.92
CA TYR A 92 0.78 52.26 31.69
C TYR A 92 0.50 53.69 31.25
N THR A 93 0.48 54.61 32.20
CA THR A 93 0.34 56.04 31.91
C THR A 93 1.73 56.65 31.79
N ASN A 94 2.04 57.22 30.63
CA ASN A 94 3.34 57.86 30.41
C ASN A 94 3.46 59.21 31.13
N GLU A 95 4.65 59.79 31.10
CA GLU A 95 5.00 61.11 31.68
C GLU A 95 4.16 62.30 31.20
N LYS A 96 3.35 62.12 30.13
CA LYS A 96 2.41 63.11 29.59
C LYS A 96 0.95 62.84 29.96
N GLY A 97 0.69 61.84 30.82
CA GLY A 97 -0.66 61.46 31.25
C GLY A 97 -1.44 60.66 30.20
N ILE A 98 -0.77 60.05 29.22
CA ILE A 98 -1.41 59.24 28.16
C ILE A 98 -1.26 57.75 28.50
N ASP A 99 -2.38 57.05 28.48
CA ASP A 99 -2.45 55.61 28.68
C ASP A 99 -2.02 54.86 27.41
N VAL A 100 -1.08 53.93 27.57
CA VAL A 100 -0.56 53.07 26.50
C VAL A 100 -0.82 51.61 26.86
N LEU A 101 -1.48 50.88 25.96
CA LEU A 101 -1.75 49.46 26.09
C LEU A 101 -0.60 48.62 25.52
N VAL A 102 -0.12 47.67 26.33
CA VAL A 102 0.74 46.57 25.94
C VAL A 102 -0.08 45.28 26.04
N ASP A 103 -0.63 44.81 24.92
CA ASP A 103 -1.37 43.54 24.88
C ASP A 103 -0.39 42.36 24.99
N LEU A 104 -0.42 41.68 26.14
CA LEU A 104 0.48 40.57 26.42
C LEU A 104 0.09 39.32 25.66
N VAL A 105 -1.21 39.11 25.42
CA VAL A 105 -1.70 37.97 24.63
C VAL A 105 -1.24 38.10 23.17
N GLU A 106 -1.31 39.30 22.60
CA GLU A 106 -0.82 39.57 21.25
C GLU A 106 0.71 39.45 21.17
N LEU A 107 1.43 39.98 22.16
CA LEU A 107 2.90 39.90 22.20
C LEU A 107 3.37 38.45 22.26
N ILE A 108 2.69 37.60 23.03
CA ILE A 108 3.06 36.21 23.19
C ILE A 108 2.68 35.40 21.95
N LYS A 109 1.47 35.58 21.39
CA LYS A 109 1.09 34.96 20.10
C LYS A 109 2.04 35.31 18.96
N LYS A 110 2.60 36.52 18.95
CA LYS A 110 3.61 36.94 17.97
C LYS A 110 4.94 36.19 18.13
N ASN A 111 5.21 35.61 19.30
CA ASN A 111 6.43 34.90 19.64
C ASN A 111 6.23 33.38 19.81
N GLU A 112 5.01 32.86 19.64
CA GLU A 112 4.74 31.41 19.63
C GLU A 112 5.36 30.75 18.40
N THR A 113 6.16 29.72 18.62
CA THR A 113 6.79 28.95 17.54
C THR A 113 5.86 27.82 17.10
N VAL A 114 4.97 28.08 16.13
CA VAL A 114 4.10 27.02 15.57
C VAL A 114 4.89 26.17 14.57
N THR A 115 5.69 25.25 15.09
CA THR A 115 6.42 24.27 14.26
C THR A 115 5.57 23.03 14.00
N THR A 116 5.54 22.52 12.77
CA THR A 116 4.82 21.28 12.44
C THR A 116 5.69 20.31 11.66
N MET A 117 5.46 19.01 11.85
CA MET A 117 6.12 17.94 11.10
C MET A 117 5.09 16.90 10.65
N THR A 118 4.95 16.72 9.34
CA THR A 118 3.98 15.80 8.72
C THR A 118 4.58 15.07 7.53
N ILE A 119 3.97 13.96 7.11
CA ILE A 119 4.30 13.26 5.87
C ILE A 119 3.12 13.45 4.91
N ASP A 120 3.40 13.81 3.66
CA ASP A 120 2.38 13.94 2.61
C ASP A 120 2.14 12.62 1.85
N GLU A 121 1.16 12.65 0.93
CA GLU A 121 0.78 11.50 0.09
C GLU A 121 1.88 11.05 -0.91
N HIS A 122 2.97 11.81 -1.02
CA HIS A 122 4.12 11.54 -1.89
C HIS A 122 5.38 11.18 -1.09
N ASP A 123 5.21 10.80 0.19
CA ASP A 123 6.28 10.43 1.11
C ASP A 123 7.32 11.54 1.29
N ASN A 124 6.87 12.80 1.34
CA ASN A 124 7.74 13.90 1.74
C ASN A 124 7.50 14.23 3.20
N LEU A 125 8.58 14.25 3.97
CA LEU A 125 8.59 14.85 5.30
C LEU A 125 8.56 16.37 5.12
N ILE A 126 7.46 16.98 5.55
CA ILE A 126 7.24 18.42 5.54
C ILE A 126 7.47 18.93 6.96
N PHE A 127 8.47 19.80 7.09
CA PHE A 127 8.71 20.57 8.31
C PHE A 127 8.35 22.03 8.04
N VAL A 128 7.48 22.61 8.87
CA VAL A 128 7.19 24.04 8.84
C VAL A 128 7.76 24.63 10.12
N ASN A 129 8.68 25.59 9.98
CA ASN A 129 9.28 26.27 11.11
C ASN A 129 8.41 27.42 11.62
N GLU A 130 8.85 28.08 12.70
CA GLU A 130 8.16 29.19 13.36
C GLU A 130 7.92 30.42 12.48
N ARG A 131 8.67 30.55 11.38
CA ARG A 131 8.52 31.64 10.40
C ARG A 131 7.60 31.26 9.23
N GLN A 132 6.88 30.15 9.34
CA GLN A 132 6.12 29.53 8.26
C GLN A 132 6.99 29.10 7.06
N ALA A 133 8.32 29.03 7.25
CA ALA A 133 9.20 28.55 6.20
C ALA A 133 9.07 27.02 6.11
N ARG A 134 8.65 26.57 4.94
CA ARG A 134 8.47 25.14 4.63
C ARG A 134 9.80 24.55 4.16
N GLN A 135 10.26 23.52 4.85
CA GLN A 135 11.30 22.62 4.41
C GLN A 135 10.69 21.27 4.05
N GLN A 136 11.19 20.66 2.99
CA GLN A 136 10.67 19.40 2.47
C GLN A 136 11.84 18.47 2.15
N VAL A 137 11.77 17.25 2.66
CA VAL A 137 12.72 16.18 2.33
C VAL A 137 11.92 14.99 1.84
N ASN A 138 12.22 14.52 0.63
CA ASN A 138 11.64 13.29 0.12
C ASN A 138 12.28 12.10 0.86
N ILE A 139 11.46 11.26 1.48
CA ILE A 139 11.94 10.09 2.23
C ILE A 139 11.78 8.78 1.46
N ARG A 140 11.38 8.78 0.18
CA ARG A 140 11.31 7.54 -0.63
C ARG A 140 12.66 6.86 -0.76
N ASN A 141 13.75 7.61 -0.79
CA ASN A 141 15.09 7.02 -0.77
C ASN A 141 15.41 6.28 0.55
N VAL A 142 14.59 6.48 1.59
CA VAL A 142 14.66 5.79 2.88
C VAL A 142 13.61 4.68 2.99
N VAL A 143 12.43 4.87 2.39
CA VAL A 143 11.34 3.88 2.33
C VAL A 143 11.62 2.91 1.18
N LYS A 144 12.24 1.78 1.50
CA LYS A 144 12.62 0.74 0.55
C LYS A 144 11.49 -0.26 0.34
N GLU A 145 11.33 -0.71 -0.89
CA GLU A 145 10.41 -1.81 -1.22
C GLU A 145 10.95 -3.15 -0.71
N PRO A 146 10.10 -4.17 -0.49
CA PRO A 146 10.52 -5.45 0.10
C PRO A 146 11.35 -6.35 -0.85
N TRP A 147 11.72 -5.87 -2.03
CA TRP A 147 12.53 -6.61 -3.01
C TRP A 147 13.76 -5.82 -3.48
N HIS A 148 14.66 -6.50 -4.16
CA HIS A 148 15.84 -5.91 -4.81
C HIS A 148 15.58 -5.73 -6.31
N LYS A 149 16.21 -4.74 -6.93
CA LYS A 149 16.14 -4.50 -8.38
C LYS A 149 16.81 -5.63 -9.16
N ALA A 150 16.19 -6.08 -10.24
CA ALA A 150 16.73 -7.14 -11.11
C ALA A 150 18.00 -6.73 -11.87
N GLU A 151 18.19 -5.44 -12.13
CA GLU A 151 19.29 -4.92 -12.93
C GLU A 151 20.63 -4.94 -12.18
N ASP A 152 20.60 -4.60 -10.89
CA ASP A 152 21.81 -4.32 -10.11
C ASP A 152 21.82 -4.92 -8.70
N ASN A 153 20.75 -5.64 -8.31
CA ASN A 153 20.59 -6.24 -6.98
C ASN A 153 20.68 -5.22 -5.82
N THR A 154 20.45 -3.95 -6.08
CA THR A 154 20.29 -2.93 -5.03
C THR A 154 18.83 -2.88 -4.57
N GLU A 155 18.56 -2.30 -3.41
CA GLU A 155 17.21 -2.24 -2.85
C GLU A 155 16.27 -1.45 -3.78
N ALA A 156 15.04 -1.94 -3.97
CA ALA A 156 14.06 -1.25 -4.82
C ALA A 156 13.48 -0.02 -4.12
N THR A 157 13.20 1.01 -4.91
CA THR A 157 12.70 2.32 -4.42
C THR A 157 11.40 2.74 -5.10
N ALA A 158 10.96 2.00 -6.12
CA ALA A 158 9.69 2.19 -6.79
C ALA A 158 8.99 0.86 -7.04
N LEU A 159 7.65 0.87 -6.94
CA LEU A 159 6.81 -0.30 -7.27
C LEU A 159 6.96 -0.80 -8.72
N SER A 160 7.49 0.04 -9.62
CA SER A 160 7.75 -0.31 -11.02
C SER A 160 9.12 -0.96 -11.25
N ASP A 161 9.98 -1.00 -10.23
CA ASP A 161 11.31 -1.61 -10.35
C ASP A 161 11.18 -3.13 -10.54
N ASN A 162 11.96 -3.70 -11.44
CA ASN A 162 11.95 -5.14 -11.69
C ASN A 162 12.34 -5.93 -10.44
N ILE A 163 11.60 -7.01 -10.16
CA ILE A 163 11.75 -7.79 -8.93
C ILE A 163 12.88 -8.82 -9.07
N PHE A 164 13.89 -8.74 -8.20
CA PHE A 164 14.87 -9.80 -7.97
C PHE A 164 14.60 -10.50 -6.64
N THR A 165 14.35 -11.80 -6.71
CA THR A 165 14.30 -12.68 -5.53
C THR A 165 15.03 -13.98 -5.83
N ASN A 166 16.10 -14.30 -5.10
CA ASN A 166 16.76 -15.60 -5.22
C ASN A 166 16.06 -16.71 -4.38
N GLY A 167 15.20 -16.28 -3.44
CA GLY A 167 14.41 -17.15 -2.58
C GLY A 167 13.19 -17.77 -3.27
N TRP A 168 12.36 -18.41 -2.47
CA TRP A 168 11.07 -18.94 -2.89
C TRP A 168 9.98 -17.87 -2.77
N VAL A 169 9.03 -17.86 -3.71
CA VAL A 169 7.89 -16.94 -3.75
C VAL A 169 6.59 -17.71 -3.54
N GLY A 170 5.80 -17.27 -2.56
CA GLY A 170 4.47 -17.80 -2.26
C GLY A 170 3.38 -16.77 -2.56
N VAL A 171 2.40 -17.11 -3.39
CA VAL A 171 1.28 -16.23 -3.76
C VAL A 171 -0.03 -16.81 -3.21
N GLY A 172 -0.80 -16.00 -2.48
CA GLY A 172 -2.10 -16.40 -1.91
C GLY A 172 -2.01 -17.36 -0.72
N LEU A 173 -0.83 -17.52 -0.11
CA LEU A 173 -0.60 -18.41 1.03
C LEU A 173 -0.70 -17.66 2.36
N THR A 174 -1.24 -18.32 3.39
CA THR A 174 -1.23 -17.80 4.76
C THR A 174 0.14 -17.95 5.41
N PRO A 175 0.47 -17.15 6.45
CA PRO A 175 1.75 -17.26 7.16
C PRO A 175 2.05 -18.66 7.69
N GLN A 176 1.03 -19.42 8.12
CA GLN A 176 1.20 -20.78 8.60
C GLN A 176 1.58 -21.74 7.46
N GLN A 177 0.89 -21.64 6.31
CA GLN A 177 1.22 -22.45 5.12
C GLN A 177 2.62 -22.14 4.59
N VAL A 178 3.05 -20.87 4.63
CA VAL A 178 4.41 -20.47 4.23
C VAL A 178 5.46 -21.10 5.14
N LYS A 179 5.25 -21.06 6.46
CA LYS A 179 6.15 -21.70 7.43
C LYS A 179 6.31 -23.19 7.14
N GLU A 180 5.22 -23.89 6.90
CA GLU A 180 5.27 -25.33 6.58
C GLU A 180 5.94 -25.59 5.22
N ALA A 181 5.62 -24.80 4.20
CA ALA A 181 6.17 -24.94 2.86
C ALA A 181 7.70 -24.80 2.83
N ILE A 182 8.25 -23.79 3.51
CA ILE A 182 9.69 -23.49 3.51
C ILE A 182 10.52 -24.66 4.09
N HIS A 183 9.99 -25.41 5.06
CA HIS A 183 10.69 -26.56 5.64
C HIS A 183 10.69 -27.81 4.73
N HIS A 184 9.84 -27.83 3.69
CA HIS A 184 9.62 -28.98 2.82
C HIS A 184 9.59 -28.58 1.33
N LEU A 185 10.38 -27.59 0.94
CA LEU A 185 10.50 -27.18 -0.47
C LEU A 185 11.18 -28.28 -1.28
N LYS A 186 10.67 -28.51 -2.49
CA LYS A 186 11.43 -29.27 -3.49
C LYS A 186 12.66 -28.43 -3.90
N PRO A 187 13.82 -29.04 -4.19
CA PRO A 187 15.04 -28.30 -4.53
C PRO A 187 14.89 -27.31 -5.69
N ASP A 188 13.98 -27.60 -6.62
CA ASP A 188 13.69 -26.86 -7.86
C ASP A 188 12.46 -25.94 -7.76
N GLU A 189 11.74 -25.95 -6.63
CA GLU A 189 10.53 -25.13 -6.47
C GLU A 189 10.90 -23.69 -6.07
N LYS A 190 10.62 -22.74 -6.97
CA LYS A 190 10.80 -21.29 -6.72
C LYS A 190 9.50 -20.51 -6.57
N LEU A 191 8.37 -21.06 -7.03
CA LEU A 191 7.07 -20.39 -7.02
C LEU A 191 5.97 -21.36 -6.61
N ARG A 192 5.17 -20.99 -5.60
CA ARG A 192 3.94 -21.69 -5.21
C ARG A 192 2.77 -20.73 -5.19
N ILE A 193 1.65 -21.15 -5.74
CA ILE A 193 0.44 -20.33 -5.86
C ILE A 193 -0.73 -21.09 -5.25
N ASN A 194 -1.45 -20.45 -4.34
CA ASN A 194 -2.73 -20.92 -3.82
C ASN A 194 -3.86 -20.11 -4.46
N GLY A 195 -4.35 -20.60 -5.61
CA GLY A 195 -5.35 -19.92 -6.43
C GLY A 195 -5.18 -20.25 -7.91
N SER A 196 -5.98 -19.60 -8.75
CA SER A 196 -5.90 -19.72 -10.21
C SER A 196 -4.91 -18.70 -10.78
N ILE A 197 -4.20 -19.10 -11.84
CA ILE A 197 -3.33 -18.22 -12.63
C ILE A 197 -4.10 -17.81 -13.88
N TYR A 198 -4.35 -16.52 -14.05
CA TYR A 198 -4.94 -15.96 -15.26
C TYR A 198 -3.83 -15.37 -16.13
N ALA A 199 -3.52 -16.02 -17.23
CA ALA A 199 -2.58 -15.52 -18.23
C ALA A 199 -3.34 -14.87 -19.38
N ARG A 200 -2.81 -13.76 -19.90
CA ARG A 200 -3.38 -13.08 -21.06
C ARG A 200 -2.76 -13.64 -22.34
N ASN A 201 -3.58 -14.27 -23.17
CA ASN A 201 -3.20 -14.69 -24.52
C ASN A 201 -4.02 -13.93 -25.57
N SER A 202 -3.55 -13.91 -26.81
CA SER A 202 -4.19 -13.24 -27.94
C SER A 202 -5.30 -14.06 -28.61
N TYR A 203 -5.29 -15.39 -28.46
CA TYR A 203 -6.24 -16.30 -29.09
C TYR A 203 -6.48 -17.56 -28.25
N TYR A 204 -7.49 -18.34 -28.65
CA TYR A 204 -7.86 -19.64 -28.09
C TYR A 204 -8.08 -20.63 -29.25
N ALA A 205 -7.93 -21.93 -29.02
CA ALA A 205 -7.80 -22.94 -30.08
C ALA A 205 -9.07 -23.20 -30.91
N ASP A 206 -10.22 -22.63 -30.54
CA ASP A 206 -11.53 -22.83 -31.20
C ASP A 206 -11.50 -22.60 -32.73
N TYR A 207 -10.50 -21.87 -33.26
CA TYR A 207 -10.29 -21.73 -34.70
C TYR A 207 -10.14 -23.07 -35.45
N VAL A 208 -9.76 -24.17 -34.77
CA VAL A 208 -9.65 -25.50 -35.40
C VAL A 208 -11.01 -25.95 -35.91
N PHE A 209 -12.02 -25.94 -35.06
CA PHE A 209 -13.38 -26.34 -35.44
C PHE A 209 -14.02 -25.34 -36.38
N ASP A 210 -13.83 -24.04 -36.15
CA ASP A 210 -14.33 -22.99 -37.05
C ASP A 210 -13.84 -23.25 -38.47
N THR A 211 -12.53 -23.43 -38.65
CA THR A 211 -11.91 -23.66 -39.96
C THR A 211 -12.38 -24.96 -40.58
N TYR A 212 -12.48 -26.04 -39.80
CA TYR A 212 -12.87 -27.36 -40.32
C TYR A 212 -14.32 -27.41 -40.80
N PHE A 213 -15.27 -26.84 -40.04
CA PHE A 213 -16.70 -26.91 -40.39
C PHE A 213 -17.14 -25.81 -41.36
N SER A 214 -16.57 -24.61 -41.29
CA SER A 214 -16.92 -23.51 -42.20
C SER A 214 -16.19 -23.61 -43.55
N ASN A 215 -15.02 -24.27 -43.59
CA ASN A 215 -14.03 -24.16 -44.67
C ASN A 215 -13.53 -22.73 -44.93
N GLU A 216 -13.69 -21.83 -43.96
CA GLU A 216 -13.19 -20.46 -43.98
C GLU A 216 -12.00 -20.30 -43.03
N VAL A 217 -11.20 -19.25 -43.25
CA VAL A 217 -10.08 -18.93 -42.37
C VAL A 217 -10.63 -18.24 -41.11
N SER A 218 -10.32 -18.77 -39.93
CA SER A 218 -10.70 -18.11 -38.67
C SER A 218 -9.93 -16.80 -38.46
N ASN A 219 -10.62 -15.77 -37.97
CA ASN A 219 -10.04 -14.48 -37.59
C ASN A 219 -9.20 -14.55 -36.30
N LEU A 220 -9.29 -15.65 -35.54
CA LEU A 220 -8.48 -15.87 -34.34
C LEU A 220 -7.05 -16.28 -34.70
N LYS A 221 -6.87 -16.98 -35.82
CA LYS A 221 -5.58 -17.47 -36.30
C LYS A 221 -5.59 -17.64 -37.82
N GLU A 222 -5.24 -16.56 -38.53
CA GLU A 222 -5.36 -16.50 -39.99
C GLU A 222 -4.42 -17.45 -40.75
N ASP A 223 -3.32 -17.86 -40.14
CA ASP A 223 -2.32 -18.78 -40.69
C ASP A 223 -2.67 -20.26 -40.42
N TYR A 224 -3.70 -20.54 -39.62
CA TYR A 224 -4.10 -21.90 -39.30
C TYR A 224 -4.75 -22.62 -40.49
N ARG A 225 -4.31 -23.86 -40.76
CA ARG A 225 -4.95 -24.75 -41.74
C ARG A 225 -5.00 -26.16 -41.19
N PHE A 226 -6.19 -26.76 -41.21
CA PHE A 226 -6.36 -28.18 -40.87
C PHE A 226 -5.60 -29.04 -41.90
N LYS A 227 -4.78 -29.98 -41.43
CA LYS A 227 -3.91 -30.82 -42.26
C LYS A 227 -4.40 -32.27 -42.21
N ASP A 228 -4.39 -32.95 -43.33
CA ASP A 228 -4.65 -34.39 -43.36
C ASP A 228 -3.51 -35.20 -42.72
N LEU A 229 -3.81 -36.44 -42.32
CA LEU A 229 -2.86 -37.31 -41.64
C LEU A 229 -1.62 -37.66 -42.48
N THR A 230 -1.70 -37.67 -43.81
CA THR A 230 -0.54 -37.92 -44.69
C THR A 230 0.42 -36.73 -44.66
N THR A 231 -0.12 -35.51 -44.71
CA THR A 231 0.64 -34.26 -44.55
C THR A 231 1.29 -34.18 -43.17
N VAL A 232 0.53 -34.52 -42.11
CA VAL A 232 1.04 -34.55 -40.72
C VAL A 232 2.17 -35.57 -40.57
N GLU A 233 2.00 -36.80 -41.05
CA GLU A 233 3.02 -37.85 -41.00
C GLU A 233 4.32 -37.41 -41.70
N SER A 234 4.18 -36.82 -42.89
CA SER A 234 5.32 -36.32 -43.66
C SER A 234 6.07 -35.22 -42.90
N PHE A 235 5.35 -34.33 -42.24
CA PHE A 235 5.95 -33.28 -41.41
C PHE A 235 6.69 -33.86 -40.19
N ILE A 236 6.09 -34.82 -39.49
CA ILE A 236 6.71 -35.47 -38.32
C ILE A 236 7.99 -36.21 -38.73
N LYS A 237 7.97 -36.93 -39.86
CA LYS A 237 9.16 -37.63 -40.38
C LYS A 237 10.30 -36.67 -40.71
N ALA A 238 9.98 -35.49 -41.23
CA ALA A 238 10.98 -34.49 -41.61
C ALA A 238 11.50 -33.66 -40.43
N ASN A 239 10.64 -33.32 -39.47
CA ASN A 239 10.95 -32.33 -38.43
C ASN A 239 11.03 -32.91 -37.01
N HIS A 240 10.61 -34.15 -36.79
CA HIS A 240 10.59 -34.83 -35.48
C HIS A 240 9.75 -34.15 -34.39
N HIS A 241 8.80 -33.30 -34.76
CA HIS A 241 7.78 -32.74 -33.88
C HIS A 241 6.46 -32.54 -34.63
N LEU A 242 5.38 -32.27 -33.91
CA LEU A 242 4.06 -32.03 -34.49
C LEU A 242 4.00 -30.63 -35.15
N PRO A 243 3.24 -30.47 -36.25
CA PRO A 243 2.96 -29.15 -36.80
C PRO A 243 2.21 -28.27 -35.78
N GLY A 244 2.62 -27.01 -35.64
CA GLY A 244 1.99 -26.07 -34.72
C GLY A 244 2.46 -26.16 -33.26
N ILE A 245 3.34 -27.12 -32.93
CA ILE A 245 4.03 -27.17 -31.64
C ILE A 245 5.41 -26.52 -31.78
N THR A 246 5.77 -25.64 -30.83
CA THR A 246 7.10 -25.02 -30.79
C THR A 246 8.17 -26.10 -30.63
N PRO A 247 9.12 -26.24 -31.58
CA PRO A 247 10.20 -27.21 -31.46
C PRO A 247 11.17 -26.81 -30.37
N ILE A 248 11.84 -27.81 -29.78
CA ILE A 248 12.87 -27.58 -28.76
C ILE A 248 14.00 -26.66 -29.23
N THR A 249 14.32 -26.68 -30.54
CA THR A 249 15.34 -25.83 -31.16
C THR A 249 14.95 -24.35 -31.23
N ALA A 250 13.66 -24.02 -31.06
CA ALA A 250 13.16 -22.65 -31.01
C ALA A 250 12.93 -22.15 -29.58
N LEU A 251 13.10 -23.01 -28.56
CA LEU A 251 13.02 -22.62 -27.17
C LEU A 251 14.34 -21.97 -26.73
N GLU A 252 14.22 -20.90 -25.93
CA GLU A 252 15.37 -20.28 -25.30
C GLU A 252 15.91 -21.22 -24.21
N GLN A 253 17.22 -21.50 -24.23
CA GLN A 253 17.87 -22.25 -23.17
C GLN A 253 18.15 -21.32 -21.99
N SER A 254 17.62 -21.67 -20.82
CA SER A 254 17.93 -20.99 -19.56
C SER A 254 19.00 -21.79 -18.84
N THR A 255 20.23 -21.27 -18.87
CA THR A 255 21.45 -21.90 -18.33
C THR A 255 21.77 -23.26 -18.97
N GLU A 256 22.88 -23.90 -18.56
CA GLU A 256 23.40 -25.12 -19.20
C GLU A 256 22.45 -26.35 -19.15
N GLU A 257 21.33 -26.28 -18.40
CA GLU A 257 20.51 -27.46 -18.07
C GLU A 257 18.99 -27.33 -18.33
N GLY A 258 18.47 -26.22 -18.89
CA GLY A 258 17.02 -26.01 -19.00
C GLY A 258 16.53 -25.21 -20.21
N TYR A 259 15.23 -25.32 -20.51
CA TYR A 259 14.53 -24.54 -21.55
C TYR A 259 13.45 -23.65 -20.93
N LEU A 260 13.32 -22.43 -21.42
CA LEU A 260 12.22 -21.53 -21.08
C LEU A 260 11.00 -21.90 -21.90
N ILE A 261 9.91 -22.19 -21.19
CA ILE A 261 8.64 -22.59 -21.79
C ILE A 261 7.58 -21.58 -21.37
N ASN A 262 6.93 -20.98 -22.36
CA ASN A 262 5.70 -20.25 -22.12
C ASN A 262 4.55 -21.26 -21.92
N VAL A 263 4.19 -21.48 -20.65
CA VAL A 263 3.15 -22.45 -20.26
C VAL A 263 1.79 -22.10 -20.86
N SER A 264 1.49 -20.81 -21.02
CA SER A 264 0.22 -20.33 -21.57
C SER A 264 0.11 -20.61 -23.07
N GLU A 265 1.19 -20.37 -23.82
CA GLU A 265 1.25 -20.69 -25.26
C GLU A 265 1.24 -22.21 -25.48
N LEU A 266 2.02 -22.97 -24.70
CA LEU A 266 2.03 -24.42 -24.77
C LEU A 266 0.63 -25.01 -24.54
N SER A 267 -0.12 -24.47 -23.59
CA SER A 267 -1.51 -24.88 -23.32
C SER A 267 -2.42 -24.71 -24.55
N ILE A 268 -2.28 -23.61 -25.30
CA ILE A 268 -3.06 -23.38 -26.51
C ILE A 268 -2.63 -24.33 -27.63
N GLN A 269 -1.32 -24.51 -27.84
CA GLN A 269 -0.79 -25.42 -28.84
C GLN A 269 -1.23 -26.87 -28.59
N LEU A 270 -1.25 -27.30 -27.32
CA LEU A 270 -1.76 -28.63 -26.94
C LEU A 270 -3.25 -28.76 -27.23
N LEU A 271 -4.05 -27.74 -26.89
CA LEU A 271 -5.48 -27.75 -27.19
C LEU A 271 -5.75 -27.83 -28.70
N GLU A 272 -5.02 -27.06 -29.52
CA GLU A 272 -5.09 -27.14 -30.99
C GLU A 272 -4.88 -28.59 -31.46
N LYS A 273 -3.86 -29.29 -30.93
CA LYS A 273 -3.59 -30.68 -31.33
C LYS A 273 -4.64 -31.66 -30.83
N VAL A 274 -5.20 -31.42 -29.65
CA VAL A 274 -6.29 -32.25 -29.11
C VAL A 274 -7.52 -32.13 -29.99
N GLU A 275 -7.89 -30.93 -30.41
CA GLU A 275 -9.03 -30.70 -31.29
C GLU A 275 -8.84 -31.34 -32.68
N GLU A 276 -7.65 -31.20 -33.26
CA GLU A 276 -7.29 -31.89 -34.51
C GLU A 276 -7.37 -33.41 -34.39
N LEU A 277 -6.87 -33.96 -33.28
CA LEU A 277 -6.93 -35.39 -33.01
C LEU A 277 -8.39 -35.88 -32.93
N TYR A 278 -9.28 -35.12 -32.30
CA TYR A 278 -10.70 -35.44 -32.26
C TYR A 278 -11.34 -35.43 -33.65
N LEU A 279 -11.02 -34.44 -34.49
CA LEU A 279 -11.50 -34.40 -35.87
C LEU A 279 -11.06 -35.62 -36.67
N HIS A 280 -9.77 -35.95 -36.65
CA HIS A 280 -9.25 -37.14 -37.31
C HIS A 280 -9.85 -38.44 -36.75
N THR A 281 -10.09 -38.51 -35.44
CA THR A 281 -10.75 -39.68 -34.83
C THR A 281 -12.19 -39.83 -35.31
N ILE A 282 -12.93 -38.73 -35.45
CA ILE A 282 -14.30 -38.74 -36.01
C ILE A 282 -14.27 -39.17 -37.49
N GLU A 283 -13.32 -38.67 -38.28
CA GLU A 283 -13.14 -39.09 -39.67
C GLU A 283 -12.83 -40.59 -39.77
N GLN A 284 -11.92 -41.09 -38.93
CA GLN A 284 -11.59 -42.52 -38.88
C GLN A 284 -12.79 -43.37 -38.48
N GLN A 285 -13.58 -42.94 -37.49
CA GLN A 285 -14.78 -43.67 -37.07
C GLN A 285 -15.81 -43.79 -38.21
N LYS A 286 -16.02 -42.72 -38.99
CA LYS A 286 -16.90 -42.76 -40.17
C LYS A 286 -16.40 -43.74 -41.23
N ILE A 287 -15.09 -43.81 -41.44
CA ILE A 287 -14.48 -44.78 -42.37
C ILE A 287 -14.72 -46.21 -41.87
N ILE A 288 -14.52 -46.47 -40.58
CA ILE A 288 -14.75 -47.79 -39.96
C ILE A 288 -16.21 -48.22 -40.12
N GLU A 289 -17.16 -47.33 -39.84
CA GLU A 289 -18.59 -47.61 -40.02
C GLU A 289 -18.93 -47.92 -41.48
N SER A 290 -18.42 -47.13 -42.42
CA SER A 290 -18.63 -47.37 -43.85
C SER A 290 -18.03 -48.71 -44.32
N GLN A 291 -16.84 -49.06 -43.82
CA GLN A 291 -16.20 -50.34 -44.10
C GLN A 291 -17.01 -51.50 -43.52
N GLN A 292 -17.54 -51.36 -42.30
CA GLN A 292 -18.39 -52.38 -41.67
C GLN A 292 -19.69 -52.59 -42.46
N GLU A 293 -20.34 -51.51 -42.90
CA GLU A 293 -21.53 -51.62 -43.75
C GLU A 293 -21.25 -52.33 -45.07
N ALA A 294 -20.10 -52.06 -45.69
CA ALA A 294 -19.68 -52.72 -46.91
C ALA A 294 -19.41 -54.22 -46.69
N LEU A 295 -18.76 -54.57 -45.57
CA LEU A 295 -18.52 -55.95 -45.18
C LEU A 295 -19.83 -56.70 -44.91
N ASP A 296 -20.78 -56.10 -44.21
CA ASP A 296 -22.09 -56.68 -43.93
C ASP A 296 -22.88 -56.95 -45.23
N LYS A 297 -22.81 -56.03 -46.20
CA LYS A 297 -23.42 -56.21 -47.53
C LYS A 297 -22.77 -57.36 -48.30
N LEU A 298 -21.43 -57.42 -48.32
CA LEU A 298 -20.69 -58.48 -48.99
C LEU A 298 -20.98 -59.85 -48.37
N GLN A 299 -21.05 -59.92 -47.04
CA GLN A 299 -21.37 -61.15 -46.32
C GLN A 299 -22.79 -61.64 -46.63
N LYS A 300 -23.79 -60.73 -46.72
CA LYS A 300 -25.15 -61.09 -47.14
C LYS A 300 -25.19 -61.63 -48.57
N GLN A 301 -24.50 -60.99 -49.51
CA GLN A 301 -24.39 -61.45 -50.88
C GLN A 301 -23.73 -62.83 -50.97
N PHE A 302 -22.67 -63.05 -50.18
CA PHE A 302 -21.99 -64.33 -50.12
C PHE A 302 -22.91 -65.45 -49.61
N THR A 303 -23.62 -65.22 -48.50
CA THR A 303 -24.57 -66.21 -47.96
C THR A 303 -25.72 -66.51 -48.94
N GLN A 304 -26.24 -65.49 -49.62
CA GLN A 304 -27.27 -65.69 -50.64
C GLN A 304 -26.75 -66.54 -51.80
N PHE A 305 -25.54 -66.27 -52.28
CA PHE A 305 -24.90 -67.05 -53.32
C PHE A 305 -24.64 -68.50 -52.90
N GLU A 306 -24.17 -68.73 -51.67
CA GLU A 306 -23.99 -70.09 -51.14
C GLU A 306 -25.31 -70.88 -51.10
N GLN A 307 -26.41 -70.22 -50.73
CA GLN A 307 -27.73 -70.84 -50.72
C GLN A 307 -28.17 -71.21 -52.14
N GLU A 308 -28.06 -70.29 -53.10
CA GLU A 308 -28.40 -70.55 -54.51
C GLU A 308 -27.57 -71.71 -55.10
N MET A 309 -26.32 -71.86 -54.67
CA MET A 309 -25.44 -72.96 -55.11
C MET A 309 -25.80 -74.30 -54.47
N LYS A 310 -26.35 -74.31 -53.24
CA LYS A 310 -26.89 -75.53 -52.62
C LYS A 310 -28.18 -75.98 -53.31
N ASP A 311 -29.12 -75.04 -53.52
CA ASP A 311 -30.41 -75.31 -54.13
C ASP A 311 -30.28 -75.86 -55.57
N LYS A 312 -29.21 -75.47 -56.30
CA LYS A 312 -28.87 -76.00 -57.63
C LYS A 312 -28.20 -77.38 -57.63
N LYS A 313 -27.63 -77.83 -56.51
CA LYS A 313 -27.03 -79.18 -56.39
C LYS A 313 -28.03 -80.23 -55.94
N GLU A 314 -29.12 -79.82 -55.31
CA GLU A 314 -30.18 -80.69 -54.81
C GLU A 314 -31.31 -80.93 -55.83
N ASN A 315 -31.33 -80.18 -56.94
CA ASN A 315 -32.18 -80.42 -58.12
C ASN A 315 -31.37 -81.09 -59.25
#